data_AF-A0A914LQ97-F1
#
_entry.id   AF-A0A914LQ97-F1
#
_cell.length_a   1.000
_cell.length_b   1.000
_cell.length_c   1.000
_cell.angle_alpha   90.00
_cell.angle_beta   90.00
_cell.angle_gamma   90.00
#
_symmetry.space_group_name_H-M   'P 1'
#
loop_
_entity.id
_entity.type
_entity.pdbx_description
1 polymer ?
#
loop_
_entity_poly.entity_id
_entity_poly.type
_entity_poly.pdbx_seq_one_letter_code
_entity_poly.pdbx_strand_id
1 'polypeptide(L)'
;MNGSTDFICAFPTETEEDFEESMELVKLYKFPSLFINQFYPRPGTPAARLKKINTVEARRRTSEMTRLFHSYHRYDESRIEKEYWVLICERASDGKSYVGHNKCYGLTYFGPRSI
;
A
#
# COMPACT_ATOMS: atom_id res chain seq x y z
N MET A 1 -11.39 6.89 -3.00
CA MET A 1 -11.25 5.55 -3.63
C MET A 1 -10.80 4.59 -2.54
N ASN A 2 -11.43 3.42 -2.40
CA ASN A 2 -10.99 2.38 -1.47
C ASN A 2 -10.50 1.19 -2.29
N GLY A 3 -9.19 1.07 -2.46
CA GLY A 3 -8.57 -0.02 -3.19
C GLY A 3 -7.12 -0.17 -2.75
N SER A 4 -6.68 -1.42 -2.66
CA SER A 4 -5.26 -1.76 -2.57
C SER A 4 -4.74 -2.09 -3.95
N THR A 5 -3.47 -1.82 -4.21
CA THR A 5 -2.82 -2.18 -5.47
C THR A 5 -1.40 -2.63 -5.21
N ASP A 6 -0.91 -3.54 -6.03
CA ASP A 6 0.47 -4.00 -6.03
C ASP A 6 1.21 -3.37 -7.21
N PHE A 7 2.41 -2.84 -6.95
CA PHE A 7 3.32 -2.29 -7.95
C PHE A 7 4.61 -3.11 -7.96
N ILE A 8 5.03 -3.56 -9.14
CA ILE A 8 6.32 -4.22 -9.33
C ILE A 8 7.27 -3.21 -9.98
N CYS A 9 8.22 -2.71 -9.21
CA CYS A 9 9.30 -1.86 -9.71
C CYS A 9 10.43 -2.70 -10.32
N ALA A 10 11.17 -2.09 -11.24
CA ALA A 10 12.34 -2.66 -11.89
C ALA A 10 12.05 -3.95 -12.65
N PHE A 11 10.90 -4.00 -13.32
CA PHE A 11 10.62 -5.05 -14.27
C PHE A 11 11.72 -5.08 -15.36
N PRO A 12 12.13 -6.24 -15.90
CA PRO A 12 13.33 -6.34 -16.74
C PRO A 12 13.36 -5.41 -17.98
N THR A 13 12.21 -4.99 -18.48
CA THR A 13 12.07 -4.08 -19.62
C THR A 13 11.65 -2.66 -19.24
N GLU A 14 11.51 -2.35 -17.96
CA GLU A 14 11.08 -1.03 -17.47
C GLU A 14 12.15 0.02 -17.77
N THR A 15 11.85 0.96 -18.65
CA THR A 15 12.74 2.10 -18.92
C THR A 15 12.68 3.14 -17.80
N GLU A 16 13.41 4.25 -17.91
CA GLU A 16 13.26 5.34 -16.95
C GLU A 16 11.93 6.06 -17.15
N GLU A 17 11.51 6.23 -18.40
CA GLU A 17 10.24 6.85 -18.78
C GLU A 17 9.04 6.02 -18.25
N ASP A 18 9.08 4.68 -18.38
CA ASP A 18 8.05 3.80 -17.80
C ASP A 18 7.92 3.97 -16.28
N PHE A 19 9.06 4.16 -15.60
CA PHE A 19 9.09 4.37 -14.16
C PHE A 19 8.55 5.75 -13.77
N GLU A 20 8.90 6.80 -14.53
CA GLU A 20 8.35 8.15 -14.34
C GLU A 20 6.84 8.19 -14.54
N GLU A 21 6.32 7.54 -15.60
CA GLU A 21 4.88 7.42 -15.82
C GLU A 21 4.17 6.68 -14.68
N SER A 22 4.80 5.62 -14.16
CA SER A 22 4.31 4.90 -12.98
C SER A 22 4.24 5.80 -11.73
N MET A 23 5.25 6.66 -11.55
CA MET A 23 5.27 7.64 -10.45
C MET A 23 4.17 8.69 -10.60
N GLU A 24 3.91 9.17 -11.82
CA GLU A 24 2.80 10.09 -12.10
C GLU A 24 1.44 9.46 -11.82
N LEU A 25 1.26 8.18 -12.16
CA LEU A 25 0.04 7.44 -11.82
C LEU A 25 -0.17 7.39 -10.30
N VAL A 26 0.87 7.08 -9.52
CA VAL A 26 0.79 7.06 -8.05
C VAL A 26 0.49 8.46 -7.48
N LYS A 27 1.07 9.53 -8.04
CA LYS A 27 0.78 10.92 -7.65
C LYS A 27 -0.67 11.31 -7.92
N LEU A 28 -1.20 10.91 -9.08
CA LEU A 28 -2.53 11.26 -9.53
C LEU A 28 -3.61 10.56 -8.68
N TYR A 29 -3.48 9.24 -8.51
CA TYR A 29 -4.52 8.44 -7.86
C TYR A 29 -4.44 8.43 -6.33
N LYS A 30 -3.27 8.74 -5.75
CA LYS A 30 -3.04 8.77 -4.30
C LYS A 30 -3.65 7.56 -3.58
N PHE A 31 -3.18 6.37 -3.95
CA PHE A 31 -3.71 5.11 -3.43
C PHE A 31 -3.70 5.08 -1.90
N PRO A 32 -4.79 4.63 -1.24
CA PRO A 32 -4.81 4.52 0.22
C PRO A 32 -3.94 3.35 0.74
N SER A 33 -3.75 2.33 -0.09
CA SER A 33 -2.92 1.15 0.18
C SER A 33 -2.19 0.75 -1.09
N LEU A 34 -0.86 0.69 -1.04
CA LEU A 34 0.00 0.35 -2.16
C LEU A 34 1.12 -0.58 -1.68
N PHE A 35 1.24 -1.76 -2.30
CA PHE A 35 2.31 -2.72 -2.03
C PHE A 35 3.38 -2.57 -3.11
N ILE A 36 4.57 -2.10 -2.73
CA ILE A 36 5.65 -1.82 -3.68
C ILE A 36 6.71 -2.91 -3.54
N ASN A 37 6.88 -3.71 -4.59
CA ASN A 37 7.81 -4.83 -4.63
C ASN A 37 8.82 -4.69 -5.77
N GLN A 38 10.02 -5.25 -5.60
CA GLN A 38 10.96 -5.41 -6.71
C GLN A 38 10.60 -6.62 -7.56
N PHE A 39 10.86 -6.55 -8.86
CA PHE A 39 10.74 -7.71 -9.72
C PHE A 39 11.61 -8.87 -9.24
N TYR A 40 10.98 -10.02 -9.06
CA TYR A 40 11.63 -11.29 -8.79
C TYR A 40 11.25 -12.30 -9.88
N PRO A 41 12.22 -12.84 -10.64
CA PRO A 41 11.92 -13.78 -11.72
C PRO A 41 11.31 -15.06 -11.16
N ARG A 42 10.20 -15.48 -11.73
CA ARG A 42 9.51 -16.73 -11.35
C ARG A 42 9.85 -17.82 -12.37
N PRO A 43 10.39 -18.99 -11.96
CA PRO A 43 10.71 -20.09 -12.88
C PRO A 43 9.51 -20.44 -13.79
N GLY A 44 9.79 -20.72 -15.07
CA GLY A 44 8.78 -21.05 -16.07
C GLY A 44 8.08 -19.86 -16.74
N THR A 45 8.28 -18.62 -16.25
CA THR A 45 7.71 -17.43 -16.90
C THR A 45 8.58 -16.89 -18.03
N PRO A 46 8.01 -16.22 -19.05
CA PRO A 46 8.81 -15.51 -20.05
C PRO A 46 9.76 -14.48 -19.44
N ALA A 47 9.30 -13.76 -18.41
CA ALA A 47 10.06 -12.73 -17.74
C ALA A 47 11.31 -13.27 -17.01
N ALA A 48 11.35 -14.56 -16.64
CA ALA A 48 12.52 -15.17 -16.02
C ALA A 48 13.74 -15.27 -16.95
N ARG A 49 13.54 -15.18 -18.28
CA ARG A 49 14.62 -15.20 -19.28
C ARG A 49 15.17 -13.81 -19.59
N LEU A 50 14.56 -12.75 -19.08
CA LEU A 50 14.96 -11.38 -19.37
C LEU A 50 16.12 -10.95 -18.46
N LYS A 51 16.99 -10.09 -18.99
CA LYS A 51 18.09 -9.51 -18.21
C LYS A 51 17.50 -8.56 -17.16
N LYS A 52 17.81 -8.82 -15.89
CA LYS A 52 17.35 -7.97 -14.79
C LYS A 52 17.97 -6.58 -14.86
N ILE A 53 17.19 -5.58 -14.45
CA ILE A 53 17.72 -4.28 -14.04
C ILE A 53 18.65 -4.49 -12.84
N ASN A 54 19.72 -3.70 -12.78
CA ASN A 54 20.73 -3.85 -11.74
C ASN A 54 20.12 -3.56 -10.35
N THR A 55 20.67 -4.19 -9.31
CA THR A 55 20.11 -4.12 -7.95
C THR A 55 20.12 -2.71 -7.36
N VAL A 56 21.10 -1.88 -7.72
CA VAL A 56 21.18 -0.48 -7.23
C VAL A 56 20.01 0.32 -7.76
N GLU A 57 19.75 0.20 -9.06
CA GLU A 57 18.65 0.87 -9.75
C GLU A 57 17.28 0.36 -9.28
N ALA A 58 17.13 -0.96 -9.10
CA ALA A 58 15.90 -1.52 -8.54
C ALA A 58 15.59 -1.01 -7.13
N ARG A 59 16.63 -0.84 -6.30
CA ARG A 59 16.51 -0.25 -4.95
C ARG A 59 16.17 1.23 -5.02
N ARG A 60 16.75 1.99 -5.94
CA ARG A 60 16.45 3.41 -6.15
C ARG A 60 14.97 3.60 -6.47
N ARG A 61 14.47 2.93 -7.51
CA ARG A 61 13.06 3.00 -7.96
C ARG A 61 12.06 2.66 -6.87
N THR A 62 12.25 1.51 -6.21
CA THR A 62 11.39 1.08 -5.09
C THR A 62 11.38 2.11 -3.96
N SER A 63 12.54 2.68 -3.64
CA SER A 63 12.69 3.65 -2.55
C SER A 63 12.02 4.99 -2.89
N GLU A 64 12.11 5.43 -4.14
CA GLU A 64 11.47 6.66 -4.63
C GLU A 64 9.94 6.53 -4.61
N MET A 65 9.39 5.44 -5.15
CA MET A 65 7.95 5.19 -5.11
C MET A 65 7.44 5.06 -3.67
N THR A 66 8.21 4.43 -2.78
CA THR A 66 7.88 4.32 -1.36
C THR A 66 7.85 5.70 -0.70
N ARG A 67 8.83 6.57 -0.97
CA ARG A 67 8.84 7.94 -0.45
C ARG A 67 7.63 8.74 -0.95
N LEU A 68 7.29 8.62 -2.23
CA LEU A 68 6.10 9.25 -2.80
C LEU A 68 4.82 8.75 -2.13
N PHE A 69 4.66 7.44 -1.96
CA PHE A 69 3.49 6.87 -1.28
C PHE A 69 3.31 7.42 0.14
N HIS A 70 4.40 7.64 0.87
CA HIS A 70 4.37 8.21 2.21
C HIS A 70 4.22 9.73 2.25
N SER A 71 4.38 10.44 1.12
CA SER A 71 4.36 11.91 1.10
C SER A 71 2.95 12.51 1.03
N TYR A 72 1.92 11.73 0.68
CA TYR A 72 0.54 12.22 0.58
C TYR A 72 -0.38 11.63 1.65
N HIS A 73 -1.44 12.37 1.98
CA HIS A 73 -2.48 11.89 2.87
C HIS A 73 -3.29 10.79 2.19
N ARG A 74 -3.29 9.60 2.81
CA ARG A 74 -3.96 8.39 2.30
C ARG A 74 -5.44 8.30 2.68
N TYR A 75 -5.82 9.04 3.71
CA TYR A 75 -7.18 9.11 4.23
C TYR A 75 -7.55 10.58 4.35
N ASP A 76 -8.76 10.93 3.95
CA ASP A 76 -9.30 12.28 4.18
C ASP A 76 -9.89 12.38 5.60
N GLU A 77 -10.13 13.62 6.03
CA GLU A 77 -10.79 13.94 7.30
C GLU A 77 -12.26 13.51 7.32
N SER A 78 -12.86 13.21 6.16
CA SER A 78 -14.24 12.73 6.07
C SER A 78 -14.44 11.38 6.76
N ARG A 79 -13.37 10.72 7.21
CA ARG A 79 -13.47 9.49 8.00
C ARG A 79 -13.68 9.71 9.50
N ILE A 80 -13.38 10.91 10.00
CA ILE A 80 -13.48 11.28 11.41
C ILE A 80 -14.97 11.50 11.77
N GLU A 81 -15.38 11.13 12.98
CA GLU A 81 -16.75 11.30 13.51
C GLU A 81 -17.87 10.56 12.75
N LYS A 82 -17.52 9.55 11.94
CA LYS A 82 -18.49 8.67 11.29
C LYS A 82 -18.66 7.35 12.03
N GLU A 83 -19.86 6.81 11.98
CA GLU A 83 -20.18 5.47 12.48
C GLU A 83 -19.82 4.40 11.46
N TYR A 84 -19.21 3.30 11.93
CA TYR A 84 -18.81 2.18 11.09
C TYR A 84 -19.21 0.85 11.72
N TRP A 85 -19.67 -0.08 10.89
CA TRP A 85 -19.75 -1.49 11.27
C TRP A 85 -18.34 -2.06 11.43
N VAL A 86 -18.07 -2.63 12.61
CA VAL A 86 -16.78 -3.23 12.94
C VAL A 86 -16.94 -4.65 13.44
N LEU A 87 -16.08 -5.54 12.90
CA LEU A 87 -15.87 -6.86 13.44
C LEU A 87 -14.85 -6.77 14.58
N ILE A 88 -15.25 -7.16 15.79
CA ILE A 88 -14.34 -7.24 16.94
C ILE A 88 -13.50 -8.53 16.82
N CYS A 89 -12.18 -8.39 16.92
CA CYS A 89 -11.25 -9.50 16.82
C CYS A 89 -10.71 -9.92 18.18
N GLU A 90 -10.40 -8.96 19.05
CA GLU A 90 -9.82 -9.23 20.37
C GLU A 90 -10.08 -8.10 21.37
N ARG A 91 -9.80 -8.39 22.64
CA ARG A 91 -9.76 -7.39 23.70
C ARG A 91 -8.38 -6.75 23.72
N ALA A 92 -8.34 -5.42 23.82
CA ALA A 92 -7.08 -4.69 23.87
C ALA A 92 -6.31 -4.98 25.17
N SER A 93 -4.99 -4.75 25.14
CA SER A 93 -4.08 -4.98 26.27
C SER A 93 -4.41 -4.16 27.52
N ASP A 94 -5.15 -3.05 27.37
CA ASP A 94 -5.65 -2.23 28.47
C ASP A 94 -6.81 -2.88 29.26
N GLY A 95 -7.33 -4.00 28.76
CA GLY A 95 -8.44 -4.74 29.34
C GLY A 95 -9.78 -4.00 29.32
N LYS A 96 -9.89 -2.82 28.71
CA LYS A 96 -11.10 -1.97 28.68
C LYS A 96 -11.61 -1.71 27.28
N SER A 97 -10.74 -1.82 26.29
CA SER A 97 -11.04 -1.52 24.90
C SER A 97 -11.09 -2.79 24.05
N TYR A 98 -11.68 -2.68 22.86
CA TYR A 98 -11.70 -3.74 21.85
C TYR A 98 -10.94 -3.32 20.60
N VAL A 99 -10.31 -4.30 19.97
CA VAL A 99 -9.64 -4.15 18.68
C VAL A 99 -10.52 -4.79 17.62
N GLY A 100 -10.78 -4.05 16.54
CA GLY A 100 -11.57 -4.56 15.43
C GLY A 100 -11.25 -3.89 14.10
N HIS A 101 -11.80 -4.46 13.04
CA HIS A 101 -11.63 -3.99 11.67
C HIS A 101 -12.99 -3.63 11.03
N ASN A 102 -13.03 -2.47 10.37
CA ASN A 102 -14.16 -2.12 9.51
C ASN A 102 -14.03 -2.78 8.12
N LYS A 103 -15.04 -2.61 7.25
CA LYS A 103 -15.03 -3.17 5.86
C LYS A 103 -13.81 -2.76 5.02
N CYS A 104 -13.10 -1.70 5.38
CA CYS A 104 -11.91 -1.23 4.68
C CYS A 104 -10.61 -1.70 5.36
N TYR A 105 -10.71 -2.66 6.28
CA TYR A 105 -9.63 -3.13 7.16
C TYR A 105 -8.96 -2.02 7.99
N GLY A 106 -9.63 -0.86 8.15
CA GLY A 106 -9.18 0.18 9.06
C GLY A 106 -9.26 -0.33 10.48
N LEU A 107 -8.13 -0.30 11.20
CA LEU A 107 -8.06 -0.60 12.62
C LEU A 107 -8.86 0.45 13.39
N THR A 108 -9.75 0.03 14.28
CA THR A 108 -10.50 0.95 15.13
C THR A 108 -10.50 0.45 16.57
N TYR A 109 -10.27 1.39 17.49
CA TYR A 109 -10.28 1.15 18.93
C TYR A 109 -11.59 1.66 19.52
N PHE A 110 -12.31 0.80 20.23
CA PHE A 110 -13.59 1.15 20.85
C PHE A 110 -13.49 1.02 22.37
N GLY A 111 -13.91 2.08 23.07
CA GLY A 111 -14.06 2.10 24.52
C GLY A 111 -15.53 1.91 24.94
N PRO A 112 -15.82 1.75 26.24
CA PRO A 112 -17.15 1.42 26.77
C PRO A 112 -18.25 2.50 26.57
N ARG A 113 -17.96 3.62 25.89
CA ARG A 113 -18.92 4.69 25.58
C ARG A 113 -19.31 4.75 24.09
N SER A 114 -18.95 3.74 23.30
CA SER A 114 -19.08 3.75 21.83
C SER A 114 -20.18 2.82 21.30
N ILE A 115 -21.19 2.52 22.12
CA ILE A 115 -22.40 1.74 21.77
C ILE A 115 -23.65 2.51 22.19
#